data_AF-A0A1A9R5Z9-F1
#
_entry.id   AF-A0A1A9R5Z9-F1
#
_cell.length_a   1.000
_cell.length_b   1.000
_cell.length_c   1.000
_cell.angle_alpha   90.00
_cell.angle_beta   90.00
_cell.angle_gamma   90.00
#
_symmetry.space_group_name_H-M   'P 1'
#
loop_
_entity.id
_entity.type
_entity.pdbx_description
1 polymer ?
#
loop_
_entity_poly.entity_id
_entity_poly.type
_entity_poly.pdbx_seq_one_letter_code
_entity_poly.pdbx_strand_id
1 'polypeptide(L)'
;MNAGEEFGGKNVNLANLVKRQMEFSSERFGPGTRLKGIIDHIRKELIEVEQSGGELEEWVDVVLLALDGAWRAGNNPYQVAGAVHQKIEKNIKRSWPDWLKADTDKAIEHVEEDRGDDA
;
A
#
# COMPACT_ATOMS: atom_id res chain seq x y z
N MET A 1 -25.31 -5.64 -12.16
CA MET A 1 -24.83 -4.40 -11.55
C MET A 1 -23.33 -4.58 -11.39
N ASN A 2 -22.50 -3.67 -11.90
CA ASN A 2 -21.05 -3.80 -11.75
C ASN A 2 -20.66 -3.26 -10.37
N ALA A 3 -19.83 -4.01 -9.63
CA ALA A 3 -19.35 -3.64 -8.29
C ALA A 3 -18.71 -2.23 -8.21
N GLY A 4 -18.34 -1.64 -9.36
CA GLY A 4 -17.80 -0.29 -9.46
C GLY A 4 -18.79 0.85 -9.15
N GLU A 5 -20.11 0.61 -9.16
CA GLU A 5 -21.12 1.65 -8.86
C GLU A 5 -21.56 1.68 -7.38
N GLU A 6 -21.28 0.63 -6.59
CA GLU A 6 -21.72 0.55 -5.18
C GLU A 6 -20.91 1.43 -4.22
N PHE A 7 -19.74 1.94 -4.64
CA PHE A 7 -18.85 2.75 -3.79
C PHE A 7 -18.79 4.24 -4.18
N GLY A 8 -19.78 4.70 -4.96
CA GLY A 8 -20.22 6.09 -5.09
C GLY A 8 -19.15 7.19 -5.00
N GLY A 9 -18.59 7.58 -6.15
CA GLY A 9 -18.39 8.96 -6.62
C GLY A 9 -17.72 10.02 -5.72
N LYS A 10 -17.22 9.69 -4.52
CA LYS A 10 -16.58 10.65 -3.63
C LYS A 10 -15.11 10.77 -4.02
N ASN A 11 -14.71 11.97 -4.42
CA ASN A 11 -13.30 12.32 -4.51
C ASN A 11 -12.68 12.23 -3.11
N VAL A 12 -11.96 11.14 -2.84
CA VAL A 12 -11.24 10.94 -1.57
C VAL A 12 -9.87 11.59 -1.68
N ASN A 13 -9.60 12.56 -0.80
CA ASN A 13 -8.26 13.09 -0.63
C ASN A 13 -7.46 12.15 0.29
N LEU A 14 -6.35 11.59 -0.21
CA LEU A 14 -5.55 10.62 0.54
C LEU A 14 -5.02 11.17 1.88
N ALA A 15 -4.60 12.44 1.94
CA ALA A 15 -4.14 13.03 3.20
C ALA A 15 -5.27 13.12 4.24
N ASN A 16 -6.50 13.44 3.80
CA ASN A 16 -7.66 13.43 4.69
C ASN A 16 -8.02 12.01 5.15
N LEU A 17 -7.89 11.01 4.28
CA LEU A 17 -8.09 9.60 4.63
C LEU A 17 -7.08 9.15 5.70
N VAL A 18 -5.79 9.41 5.47
CA VAL A 18 -4.72 9.07 6.43
C VAL A 18 -4.93 9.79 7.77
N LYS A 19 -5.36 11.06 7.74
CA LYS A 19 -5.70 11.80 8.96
C LYS A 19 -6.85 11.12 9.72
N ARG A 20 -7.93 10.75 9.03
CA ARG A 20 -9.09 10.09 9.64
C ARG A 20 -8.70 8.73 10.23
N GLN A 21 -7.85 8.00 9.53
CA GLN A 21 -7.33 6.72 9.99
C GLN A 21 -6.43 6.87 11.22
N MET A 22 -5.53 7.85 11.23
CA MET A 22 -4.66 8.15 12.37
C MET A 22 -5.48 8.44 13.64
N GLU A 23 -6.55 9.23 13.53
CA GLU A 23 -7.46 9.53 14.64
C GLU A 23 -8.11 8.25 15.18
N PHE A 24 -8.74 7.46 14.31
CA PHE A 24 -9.37 6.18 14.67
C PHE A 24 -8.36 5.20 15.30
N SER A 25 -7.21 5.02 14.66
CA SER A 25 -6.20 4.06 15.05
C SER A 25 -5.56 4.42 16.40
N SER A 26 -5.32 5.71 16.64
CA SER A 26 -4.80 6.19 17.92
C SER A 26 -5.80 5.98 19.06
N GLU A 27 -7.10 6.21 18.79
CA GLU A 27 -8.17 5.99 19.77
C GLU A 27 -8.35 4.50 20.11
N ARG A 28 -8.30 3.61 19.11
CA ARG A 28 -8.58 2.18 19.29
C ARG A 28 -7.39 1.35 19.75
N PHE A 29 -6.20 1.65 19.23
CA PHE A 29 -5.02 0.80 19.40
C PHE A 29 -3.90 1.47 20.19
N GLY A 30 -4.13 2.71 20.64
CA GLY A 30 -3.20 3.46 21.47
C GLY A 30 -2.01 4.06 20.69
N PRO A 31 -1.12 4.75 21.43
CA PRO A 31 -0.01 5.49 20.85
C PRO A 31 1.17 4.59 20.43
N GLY A 32 2.15 5.20 19.77
CA GLY A 32 3.43 4.58 19.43
C GLY A 32 3.47 3.91 18.06
N THR A 33 4.63 3.35 17.74
CA THR A 33 4.92 2.86 16.38
C THR A 33 4.13 1.61 16.01
N ARG A 34 3.83 0.75 16.99
CA ARG A 34 3.09 -0.53 16.81
C ARG A 34 3.65 -1.42 15.68
N LEU A 35 4.90 -1.18 15.25
CA LEU A 35 5.49 -1.72 14.03
C LEU A 35 5.34 -3.24 13.90
N LYS A 36 5.71 -3.98 14.95
CA LYS A 36 5.60 -5.45 14.95
C LYS A 36 4.16 -5.92 14.82
N GLY A 37 3.21 -5.24 15.46
CA GLY A 37 1.79 -5.60 15.40
C GLY A 37 1.17 -5.31 14.03
N ILE A 38 1.55 -4.20 13.40
CA ILE A 38 1.07 -3.86 12.05
C ILE A 38 1.62 -4.84 11.02
N ILE A 39 2.90 -5.18 11.10
CA ILE A 39 3.50 -6.17 10.20
C ILE A 39 2.86 -7.56 10.41
N ASP A 40 2.62 -7.96 11.66
CA ASP A 40 1.90 -9.21 11.96
C ASP A 40 0.50 -9.20 11.35
N HIS A 41 -0.22 -8.09 11.45
CA HIS A 41 -1.57 -7.97 10.91
C HIS A 41 -1.58 -7.99 9.38
N ILE A 42 -0.69 -7.25 8.72
CA ILE A 42 -0.56 -7.27 7.25
C ILE A 42 -0.33 -8.70 6.75
N ARG A 43 0.45 -9.52 7.47
CA ARG A 43 0.64 -10.93 7.08
C ARG A 43 -0.63 -11.77 7.20
N LYS A 44 -1.49 -11.48 8.19
CA LYS A 44 -2.79 -12.15 8.34
C LYS A 44 -3.72 -11.75 7.22
N GLU A 45 -3.84 -10.45 6.94
CA GLU A 45 -4.69 -9.95 5.86
C GLU A 45 -4.27 -10.50 4.48
N LEU A 46 -2.97 -10.67 4.23
CA LEU A 46 -2.52 -11.32 2.98
C LEU A 46 -2.95 -12.79 2.88
N ILE A 47 -3.07 -13.51 4.00
CA ILE A 47 -3.63 -14.87 4.01
C ILE A 47 -5.14 -14.81 3.75
N GLU A 48 -5.84 -13.80 4.26
CA GLU A 48 -7.29 -13.62 4.03
C GLU A 48 -7.58 -13.24 2.57
N VAL A 49 -6.71 -12.43 1.94
CA VAL A 49 -6.71 -12.18 0.48
C VAL A 49 -6.57 -13.50 -0.30
N GLU A 50 -5.63 -14.38 0.08
CA GLU A 50 -5.46 -15.68 -0.59
C GLU A 50 -6.69 -16.58 -0.41
N GLN A 51 -7.24 -16.64 0.80
CA GLN A 51 -8.38 -17.50 1.13
C GLN A 51 -9.69 -17.04 0.48
N SER A 52 -9.89 -15.73 0.37
CA SER A 52 -11.06 -15.14 -0.27
C SER A 52 -11.01 -15.19 -1.80
N GLY A 53 -9.83 -15.49 -2.38
CA GLY A 53 -9.62 -15.40 -3.82
C GLY A 53 -9.47 -13.95 -4.31
N GLY A 54 -9.03 -13.04 -3.43
CA GLY A 54 -8.73 -11.65 -3.78
C GLY A 54 -9.91 -10.70 -3.66
N GLU A 55 -10.82 -10.93 -2.71
CA GLU A 55 -11.93 -10.02 -2.43
C GLU A 55 -11.42 -8.59 -2.11
N LEU A 56 -12.19 -7.59 -2.54
CA LEU A 56 -11.77 -6.18 -2.43
C LEU A 56 -11.61 -5.74 -0.97
N GLU A 57 -12.46 -6.23 -0.07
CA GLU A 57 -12.45 -5.89 1.35
C GLU A 57 -11.09 -6.22 1.99
N GLU A 58 -10.57 -7.42 1.73
CA GLU A 58 -9.27 -7.87 2.27
C GLU A 58 -8.11 -7.02 1.75
N TRP A 59 -8.16 -6.59 0.48
CA TRP A 59 -7.17 -5.64 -0.06
C TRP A 59 -7.27 -4.27 0.60
N VAL A 60 -8.49 -3.81 0.93
CA VAL A 60 -8.69 -2.54 1.64
C VAL A 60 -8.09 -2.62 3.05
N ASP A 61 -8.19 -3.75 3.73
CA ASP A 61 -7.55 -3.94 5.05
C ASP A 61 -6.02 -3.87 4.97
N VAL A 62 -5.40 -4.46 3.95
CA VAL A 62 -3.97 -4.29 3.68
C VAL A 62 -3.61 -2.82 3.43
N VAL A 63 -4.39 -2.10 2.62
CA VAL A 63 -4.17 -0.67 2.33
C VAL A 63 -4.24 0.16 3.61
N LEU A 64 -5.27 -0.07 4.43
CA LEU A 64 -5.41 0.63 5.71
C LEU A 64 -4.20 0.32 6.59
N LEU A 65 -3.82 -0.93 6.81
CA LEU A 65 -2.67 -1.25 7.67
C LEU A 65 -1.35 -0.66 7.16
N ALA A 66 -1.15 -0.60 5.84
CA ALA A 66 0.03 0.05 5.25
C ALA A 66 0.06 1.56 5.51
N LEU A 67 -1.07 2.26 5.37
CA LEU A 67 -1.20 3.68 5.70
C LEU A 67 -1.03 3.93 7.21
N ASP A 68 -1.54 3.02 8.06
CA ASP A 68 -1.34 3.08 9.51
C ASP A 68 0.13 2.98 9.89
N GLY A 69 0.83 2.01 9.30
CA GLY A 69 2.28 1.84 9.47
C GLY A 69 3.06 3.07 9.02
N ALA A 70 2.69 3.67 7.88
CA ALA A 70 3.37 4.82 7.32
C ALA A 70 3.33 6.05 8.24
N TRP A 71 2.17 6.40 8.82
CA TRP A 71 2.09 7.54 9.74
C TRP A 71 2.72 7.21 11.10
N ARG A 72 2.54 5.98 11.62
CA ARG A 72 3.13 5.55 12.90
C ARG A 72 4.65 5.46 12.87
N ALA A 73 5.26 5.41 11.69
CA ALA A 73 6.70 5.58 11.49
C ALA A 73 7.19 7.04 11.71
N GLY A 74 6.30 7.97 12.09
CA GLY A 74 6.63 9.36 12.39
C GLY A 74 6.29 10.35 11.27
N ASN A 75 5.53 9.92 10.27
CA ASN A 75 5.12 10.78 9.15
C ASN A 75 3.73 11.38 9.40
N ASN A 76 3.53 12.62 8.97
CA ASN A 76 2.21 13.23 8.97
C ASN A 76 1.40 12.83 7.71
N PRO A 77 0.06 13.03 7.70
CA PRO A 77 -0.79 12.62 6.58
C PRO A 77 -0.39 13.17 5.20
N TYR A 78 0.14 14.40 5.13
CA TYR A 78 0.59 15.01 3.88
C TYR A 78 1.89 14.39 3.38
N GLN A 79 2.81 14.04 4.29
CA GLN A 79 4.03 13.32 3.95
C GLN A 79 3.71 11.92 3.40
N VAL A 80 2.77 11.20 4.03
CA VAL A 80 2.34 9.89 3.54
C VAL A 80 1.73 10.00 2.13
N ALA A 81 0.77 10.92 1.94
CA ALA A 81 0.14 11.12 0.64
C ALA A 81 1.15 11.55 -0.45
N GLY A 82 2.07 12.45 -0.11
CA GLY A 82 3.15 12.89 -1.00
C GLY A 82 4.11 11.75 -1.35
N ALA A 83 4.48 10.91 -0.38
CA ALA A 83 5.35 9.76 -0.60
C ALA A 83 4.71 8.71 -1.51
N VAL A 84 3.41 8.43 -1.34
CA VAL A 84 2.65 7.54 -2.24
C VAL A 84 2.66 8.09 -3.67
N HIS A 85 2.36 9.39 -3.84
CA HIS A 85 2.40 10.04 -5.15
C HIS A 85 3.80 10.00 -5.78
N GLN A 86 4.85 10.36 -5.03
CA GLN A 86 6.23 10.30 -5.54
C GLN A 86 6.65 8.87 -5.90
N LYS A 87 6.21 7.87 -5.13
CA LYS A 87 6.54 6.48 -5.39
C LYS A 87 5.92 5.97 -6.68
N ILE A 88 4.68 6.34 -6.99
CA ILE A 88 4.07 5.96 -8.28
C ILE A 88 4.79 6.66 -9.45
N GLU A 89 5.09 7.95 -9.33
CA GLU A 89 5.87 8.69 -10.34
C GLU A 89 7.25 8.08 -10.58
N LYS A 90 7.93 7.63 -9.51
CA LYS A 90 9.20 6.91 -9.61
C LYS A 90 9.04 5.56 -10.29
N ASN A 91 8.00 4.80 -9.96
CA ASN A 91 7.78 3.47 -10.52
C ASN A 91 7.39 3.52 -12.01
N ILE A 92 6.62 4.52 -12.45
CA ILE A 92 6.28 4.75 -13.86
C ILE A 92 7.54 4.96 -14.71
N LYS A 93 8.57 5.60 -14.15
CA LYS A 93 9.83 5.93 -14.84
C LYS A 93 10.85 4.80 -14.84
N ARG A 94 10.57 3.66 -14.20
CA ARG A 94 11.48 2.51 -14.17
C ARG A 94 11.35 1.69 -15.45
N SER A 95 12.41 0.98 -15.78
CA SER A 95 12.38 -0.10 -16.75
C SER A 95 11.81 -1.35 -16.11
N TRP A 96 10.80 -1.94 -16.75
CA TRP A 96 10.15 -3.17 -16.30
C TRP A 96 10.31 -4.26 -17.36
N PRO A 97 10.48 -5.53 -16.98
CA PRO A 97 10.53 -6.63 -17.93
C PRO A 97 9.17 -6.85 -18.60
N ASP A 98 9.17 -7.60 -19.70
CA ASP A 98 7.95 -8.00 -20.41
C ASP A 98 7.09 -8.91 -19.52
N TRP A 99 5.99 -8.35 -18.99
CA TRP A 99 5.10 -9.05 -18.07
C TRP A 99 4.42 -10.28 -18.69
N LEU A 100 4.33 -10.37 -20.02
CA LEU A 100 3.78 -11.56 -20.71
C LEU A 100 4.68 -12.79 -20.57
N LYS A 101 5.96 -12.59 -20.22
CA LYS A 101 6.95 -13.66 -20.04
C LYS A 101 7.22 -13.96 -18.57
N ALA A 102 6.64 -13.19 -17.66
CA ALA A 102 6.80 -13.40 -16.23
C ALA A 102 5.88 -14.53 -15.74
N ASP A 103 6.32 -15.25 -14.71
CA ASP A 103 5.47 -16.16 -13.96
C ASP A 103 4.40 -15.33 -13.23
N THR A 104 3.12 -15.64 -13.47
CA THR A 104 1.98 -14.91 -12.90
C THR A 104 1.87 -15.06 -11.39
N ASP A 105 2.51 -16.08 -10.82
CA ASP A 105 2.52 -16.36 -9.37
C ASP A 105 3.77 -15.79 -8.68
N LYS A 106 4.56 -14.96 -9.38
CA LYS A 106 5.79 -14.34 -8.86
C LYS A 106 5.76 -12.82 -9.01
N ALA A 107 6.52 -12.17 -8.14
CA ALA A 107 6.74 -10.73 -8.23
C ALA A 107 7.48 -10.38 -9.52
N ILE A 108 7.02 -9.34 -10.21
CA ILE A 108 7.79 -8.67 -11.26
C ILE A 108 8.55 -7.53 -10.61
N GLU A 109 9.88 -7.55 -10.76
CA GLU A 109 10.77 -6.49 -10.28
C GLU A 109 11.24 -5.60 -11.42
N HIS A 110 11.63 -4.38 -11.10
CA HIS A 110 12.22 -3.48 -12.09
C HIS A 110 13.63 -3.96 -12.45
N VAL A 111 14.04 -3.72 -13.68
CA VAL A 111 15.41 -4.01 -14.11
C VAL A 111 16.33 -2.99 -13.46
N GLU A 112 17.37 -3.44 -12.75
CA GLU A 112 18.46 -2.55 -12.37
C GLU A 112 19.25 -2.23 -13.63
N GLU A 113 19.42 -0.95 -13.97
CA GLU A 113 20.41 -0.60 -14.97
C GLU A 113 21.77 -1.00 -14.39
N ASP A 114 22.44 -1.96 -15.02
CA ASP A 114 23.84 -2.27 -14.76
C ASP A 114 24.59 -0.94 -14.81
N ARG A 115 24.93 -0.39 -13.63
CA ARG A 115 26.00 0.60 -13.55
C ARG A 115 27.24 -0.20 -13.89
N GLY A 116 27.61 -0.18 -15.18
CA GLY A 116 28.87 -0.75 -15.63
C GLY A 116 29.94 -0.31 -14.64
N ASP A 117 30.62 -1.29 -14.05
CA ASP A 117 31.81 -1.03 -13.26
C ASP A 117 32.78 -0.29 -14.17
N ASP A 118 32.90 1.02 -13.96
CA ASP A 118 33.96 1.81 -14.54
C ASP A 118 35.27 1.27 -13.96
N ALA A 119 35.96 0.49 -14.79
CA ALA A 119 37.29 -0.07 -14.58
C ALA A 119 38.37 1.01 -14.38
#